data_AF-A0A319E6P4-F1
#
_entry.id   AF-A0A319E6P4-F1
#
_cell.length_a   1.000
_cell.length_b   1.000
_cell.length_c   1.000
_cell.angle_alpha   90.00
_cell.angle_beta   90.00
_cell.angle_gamma   90.00
#
_symmetry.space_group_name_H-M   'P 1'
#
loop_
_entity.id
_entity.type
_entity.pdbx_description
1 polymer ?
#
loop_
_entity_poly.entity_id
_entity_poly.type
_entity_poly.pdbx_seq_one_letter_code
_entity_poly.pdbx_strand_id
1 'polypeptide(L)'
;MATNEDTQLSDAVTREFAAAGYSGDYTQTILYQQKWLNQATTENNRQAWIKVHRQHLLPETLIAYRLPWDWDERDSNYLLIKQWVSDEFQEELFAHTRRLTSNRLNGLMPTEIRAKDKMYLVRKASSRKVQFLL
;
A
#
# COMPACT_ATOMS: atom_id res chain seq x y z
N MET A 1 -11.13 -30.83 -0.38
CA MET A 1 -12.14 -31.29 0.60
C MET A 1 -12.79 -30.05 1.16
N ALA A 2 -14.11 -29.85 0.95
CA ALA A 2 -14.83 -28.74 1.58
C ALA A 2 -14.80 -28.95 3.09
N THR A 3 -14.65 -27.88 3.87
CA THR A 3 -14.62 -28.00 5.33
C THR A 3 -16.02 -28.28 5.85
N ASN A 4 -16.15 -28.93 7.01
CA ASN A 4 -17.45 -29.20 7.63
C ASN A 4 -18.27 -27.92 7.89
N GLU A 5 -17.60 -26.77 7.96
CA GLU A 5 -18.21 -25.44 8.13
C GLU A 5 -18.81 -24.92 6.83
N ASP A 6 -18.15 -25.11 5.68
CA ASP A 6 -18.66 -24.71 4.36
C ASP A 6 -19.99 -25.41 4.02
N THR A 7 -20.09 -26.69 4.35
CA THR A 7 -21.29 -27.50 4.13
C THR A 7 -22.44 -27.04 5.03
N GLN A 8 -22.17 -26.73 6.31
CA GLN A 8 -23.18 -26.22 7.24
C GLN A 8 -23.72 -24.85 6.81
N LEU A 9 -22.84 -23.97 6.32
CA LEU A 9 -23.23 -22.65 5.83
C LEU A 9 -24.09 -22.75 4.55
N SER A 10 -23.72 -23.61 3.59
CA SER A 10 -24.52 -23.78 2.37
C SER A 10 -25.92 -24.35 2.66
N ASP A 11 -26.01 -25.28 3.61
CA ASP A 11 -27.27 -25.91 4.00
C ASP A 11 -28.20 -24.90 4.70
N ALA A 12 -27.64 -24.06 5.59
CA ALA A 12 -28.38 -23.00 6.26
C ALA A 12 -28.91 -21.96 5.26
N VAL A 13 -28.07 -21.51 4.32
CA VAL A 13 -28.48 -20.56 3.27
C VAL A 13 -29.56 -21.17 2.39
N THR A 14 -29.41 -22.43 1.97
CA THR A 14 -30.43 -23.10 1.14
C THR A 14 -31.79 -23.17 1.84
N ARG A 15 -31.79 -23.45 3.15
CA ARG A 15 -33.02 -23.51 3.96
C ARG A 15 -33.70 -22.15 4.09
N GLU A 16 -32.92 -21.09 4.33
CA GLU A 16 -33.45 -19.73 4.49
C GLU A 16 -34.10 -19.23 3.20
N PHE A 17 -33.44 -19.44 2.07
CA PHE A 17 -33.95 -19.02 0.77
C PHE A 17 -35.17 -19.86 0.33
N ALA A 18 -35.21 -21.15 0.66
CA ALA A 18 -36.40 -21.97 0.46
C ALA A 18 -37.59 -21.48 1.32
N ALA A 19 -37.34 -21.06 2.57
CA ALA A 19 -38.37 -20.49 3.45
C ALA A 19 -38.91 -19.15 2.92
N ALA A 20 -38.07 -18.37 2.24
CA ALA A 20 -38.46 -17.13 1.55
C ALA A 20 -39.14 -17.35 0.19
N GLY A 21 -39.30 -18.61 -0.25
CA GLY A 21 -40.01 -18.97 -1.48
C GLY A 21 -39.14 -18.99 -2.75
N TYR A 22 -37.81 -18.94 -2.62
CA TYR A 22 -36.91 -19.11 -3.76
C TYR A 22 -36.76 -20.58 -4.13
N SER A 23 -36.66 -20.87 -5.43
CA SER A 23 -36.38 -22.23 -5.91
C SER A 23 -34.99 -22.70 -5.50
N GLY A 24 -34.86 -23.98 -5.13
CA GLY A 24 -33.58 -24.58 -4.79
C GLY A 24 -32.55 -24.43 -5.90
N ASP A 25 -32.98 -24.57 -7.17
CA ASP A 25 -32.11 -24.45 -8.35
C ASP A 25 -31.54 -23.02 -8.52
N TYR A 26 -32.37 -22.01 -8.27
CA TYR A 26 -31.96 -20.61 -8.28
C TYR A 26 -30.95 -20.31 -7.17
N THR A 27 -31.22 -20.82 -5.97
CA THR A 27 -30.33 -20.64 -4.81
C THR A 27 -28.95 -21.29 -5.04
N GLN A 28 -28.92 -22.48 -5.65
CA GLN A 28 -27.68 -23.15 -6.04
C GLN A 28 -26.88 -22.34 -7.06
N THR A 29 -27.56 -21.73 -8.04
CA THR A 29 -26.91 -20.87 -9.05
C THR A 29 -26.23 -19.66 -8.40
N ILE A 30 -26.91 -19.00 -7.44
CA ILE A 30 -26.36 -17.86 -6.71
C ILE A 30 -25.17 -18.28 -5.84
N LEU A 31 -25.30 -19.39 -5.10
CA LEU A 31 -24.21 -19.93 -4.27
C LEU A 31 -22.98 -20.28 -5.10
N TYR A 32 -23.18 -20.91 -6.26
CA TYR A 32 -22.09 -21.27 -7.18
C TYR A 32 -21.37 -20.03 -7.72
N GLN A 33 -22.12 -19.01 -8.16
CA GLN A 33 -21.56 -17.76 -8.66
C GLN A 33 -20.74 -17.03 -7.58
N GLN A 34 -21.24 -17.00 -6.35
CA GLN A 34 -20.58 -16.33 -5.23
C GLN A 34 -19.29 -17.06 -4.81
N LYS A 35 -19.31 -18.40 -4.81
CA LYS A 35 -18.12 -19.23 -4.54
C LYS A 35 -17.02 -18.97 -5.56
N TRP A 36 -17.36 -18.89 -6.85
CA TRP A 36 -16.40 -18.61 -7.91
C TRP A 36 -15.75 -17.22 -7.76
N LEU A 37 -16.55 -16.18 -7.47
CA LEU A 37 -16.05 -14.82 -7.22
C LEU A 37 -15.10 -14.75 -6.02
N ASN A 38 -15.44 -15.43 -4.93
CA ASN A 38 -14.64 -15.44 -3.72
C ASN A 38 -13.34 -16.25 -3.88
N GLN A 39 -13.35 -17.35 -4.64
CA GLN A 39 -12.15 -18.14 -4.90
C GLN A 39 -11.18 -17.39 -5.83
N ALA A 40 -11.67 -16.80 -6.92
CA ALA A 40 -10.84 -16.03 -7.85
C ALA A 40 -10.17 -14.81 -7.21
N THR A 41 -10.83 -14.17 -6.24
CA THR A 41 -10.25 -13.06 -5.46
C THR A 41 -9.26 -13.56 -4.40
N THR A 42 -9.53 -14.70 -3.75
CA THR A 42 -8.68 -15.23 -2.68
C THR A 42 -7.41 -15.90 -3.21
N GLU A 43 -7.47 -16.62 -4.33
CA GLU A 43 -6.30 -17.28 -4.94
C GLU A 43 -5.28 -16.26 -5.45
N ASN A 44 -5.74 -15.16 -6.05
CA ASN A 44 -4.86 -14.05 -6.43
C ASN A 44 -4.22 -13.33 -5.23
N ASN A 45 -4.87 -13.37 -4.06
CA ASN A 45 -4.41 -12.67 -2.86
C ASN A 45 -3.47 -13.52 -1.98
N ARG A 46 -3.62 -14.85 -2.00
CA ARG A 46 -2.80 -15.78 -1.20
C ARG A 46 -1.36 -15.94 -1.68
N GLN A 47 -1.01 -15.46 -2.88
CA GLN A 47 0.23 -15.88 -3.56
C GLN A 47 1.21 -14.75 -3.90
N ALA A 48 0.89 -13.48 -3.64
CA ALA A 48 1.72 -12.37 -4.09
C ALA A 48 2.01 -11.34 -3.00
N TRP A 49 2.57 -11.79 -1.87
CA TRP A 49 3.19 -10.87 -0.93
C TRP A 49 4.57 -10.50 -1.46
N ILE A 50 4.69 -9.30 -2.03
CA ILE A 50 5.97 -8.79 -2.53
C ILE A 50 6.66 -8.06 -1.39
N LYS A 51 7.83 -8.55 -0.98
CA LYS A 51 8.65 -7.96 0.08
C LYS A 51 9.69 -7.02 -0.53
N VAL A 52 9.68 -5.75 -0.15
CA VAL A 52 10.59 -4.72 -0.68
C VAL A 52 11.23 -3.92 0.44
N HIS A 53 12.52 -3.61 0.32
CA HIS A 53 13.23 -2.80 1.30
C HIS A 53 12.89 -1.30 1.16
N ARG A 54 12.74 -0.59 2.28
CA ARG A 54 12.37 0.84 2.33
C ARG A 54 13.33 1.81 1.64
N GLN A 55 14.56 1.37 1.37
CA GLN A 55 15.53 2.16 0.61
C GLN A 55 15.19 2.25 -0.88
N HIS A 56 14.50 1.25 -1.42
CA HIS A 56 14.16 1.17 -2.85
C HIS A 56 12.72 1.60 -3.12
N LEU A 57 11.84 1.40 -2.15
CA LEU A 57 10.44 1.75 -2.25
C LEU A 57 9.99 2.45 -0.98
N LEU A 58 9.45 3.65 -1.14
CA LEU A 58 8.95 4.44 -0.01
C LEU A 58 7.45 4.20 0.21
N PRO A 59 6.98 4.24 1.47
CA PRO A 59 5.56 4.24 1.80
C PRO A 59 4.75 5.27 1.02
N GLU A 60 5.32 6.45 0.81
CA GLU A 60 4.70 7.56 0.10
C GLU A 60 4.39 7.21 -1.36
N THR A 61 5.24 6.42 -2.00
CA THR A 61 4.99 5.90 -3.34
C THR A 61 3.79 4.96 -3.32
N LEU A 62 3.74 4.00 -2.38
CA LEU A 62 2.64 3.05 -2.29
C LEU A 62 1.30 3.75 -2.00
N ILE A 63 1.30 4.82 -1.19
CA ILE A 63 0.13 5.67 -0.93
C ILE A 63 -0.31 6.42 -2.19
N ALA A 64 0.63 6.99 -2.95
CA ALA A 64 0.32 7.72 -4.18
C ALA A 64 -0.40 6.83 -5.22
N TYR A 65 0.02 5.55 -5.31
CA TYR A 65 -0.58 4.55 -6.19
C TYR A 65 -1.73 3.76 -5.54
N ARG A 66 -2.13 4.10 -4.30
CA ARG A 66 -3.21 3.46 -3.53
C ARG A 66 -3.07 1.94 -3.41
N LEU A 67 -1.84 1.46 -3.29
CA LEU A 67 -1.56 0.04 -3.18
C LEU A 67 -1.81 -0.44 -1.75
N PRO A 68 -2.40 -1.64 -1.55
CA PRO A 68 -2.52 -2.25 -0.23
C PRO A 68 -1.14 -2.76 0.20
N TRP A 69 -0.58 -2.14 1.22
CA TRP A 69 0.73 -2.51 1.78
C TRP A 69 0.72 -2.51 3.31
N ASP A 70 1.70 -3.18 3.90
CA ASP A 70 1.93 -3.22 5.34
C ASP A 70 3.41 -3.25 5.68
N TRP A 71 3.75 -3.01 6.95
CA TRP A 71 5.11 -3.23 7.44
C TRP A 71 5.33 -4.72 7.72
N ASP A 72 6.56 -5.20 7.49
CA ASP A 72 6.93 -6.55 7.95
C ASP A 72 7.04 -6.55 9.48
N GLU A 73 6.24 -7.40 10.13
CA GLU A 73 6.16 -7.52 11.60
C GLU A 73 7.50 -7.92 12.23
N ARG A 74 8.36 -8.61 11.49
CA ARG A 74 9.67 -9.07 11.96
C ARG A 74 10.76 -8.06 11.66
N ASP A 75 10.60 -7.26 10.61
CA ASP A 75 11.61 -6.29 10.18
C ASP A 75 10.98 -5.02 9.58
N SER A 76 10.92 -3.95 10.37
CA SER A 76 10.39 -2.65 9.96
C SER A 76 11.19 -1.95 8.86
N ASN A 77 12.29 -2.54 8.37
CA ASN A 77 12.98 -2.08 7.16
C ASN A 77 12.26 -2.51 5.86
N TYR A 78 11.32 -3.44 5.93
CA TYR A 78 10.65 -4.00 4.76
C TYR A 78 9.16 -3.65 4.72
N LEU A 79 8.70 -3.46 3.50
CA LEU A 79 7.32 -3.24 3.12
C LEU A 79 6.79 -4.50 2.43
N LEU A 80 5.57 -4.88 2.75
CA LEU A 80 4.86 -6.01 2.18
C LEU A 80 3.69 -5.50 1.34
N ILE A 81 3.76 -5.69 0.02
CA ILE A 81 2.66 -5.35 -0.89
C ILE A 81 1.74 -6.57 -0.94
N LYS A 82 0.46 -6.41 -0.60
CA LYS A 82 -0.55 -7.49 -0.53
C LYS A 82 -1.25 -7.73 -1.87
N GLN A 83 -0.65 -7.28 -2.97
CA GLN A 83 -1.15 -7.47 -4.32
C GLN A 83 -0.02 -7.83 -5.26
N TRP A 84 -0.36 -8.56 -6.30
CA TRP A 84 0.56 -8.79 -7.40
C TRP A 84 0.82 -7.47 -8.16
N VAL A 85 2.09 -7.28 -8.53
CA VAL A 85 2.60 -6.13 -9.27
C VAL A 85 3.49 -6.71 -10.35
N SER A 86 3.27 -6.31 -11.61
CA SER A 86 4.13 -6.72 -12.72
C SER A 86 5.51 -6.05 -12.62
N ASP A 87 6.52 -6.63 -13.27
CA ASP A 87 7.88 -6.08 -13.27
C ASP A 87 7.95 -4.66 -13.85
N GLU A 88 7.17 -4.37 -14.89
CA GLU A 88 7.07 -3.03 -15.49
C GLU A 88 6.52 -2.01 -14.49
N PHE A 89 5.47 -2.38 -13.76
CA PHE A 89 4.86 -1.50 -12.76
C PHE A 89 5.76 -1.35 -11.53
N GLN A 90 6.50 -2.39 -11.16
CA GLN A 90 7.51 -2.32 -10.10
C GLN A 90 8.62 -1.31 -10.44
N GLU A 91 9.11 -1.30 -11.68
CA GLU A 91 10.10 -0.32 -12.13
C GLU A 91 9.55 1.12 -12.09
N GLU A 92 8.26 1.31 -12.44
CA GLU A 92 7.58 2.60 -12.32
C GLU A 92 7.55 3.09 -10.86
N LEU A 93 7.20 2.22 -9.90
CA LEU A 93 7.21 2.55 -8.48
C LEU A 93 8.61 2.94 -7.99
N PHE A 94 9.65 2.24 -8.45
CA PHE A 94 11.03 2.60 -8.12
C PHE A 94 11.45 3.93 -8.77
N ALA A 95 11.03 4.21 -9.99
CA ALA A 95 11.28 5.49 -10.64
C ALA A 95 10.58 6.64 -9.90
N HIS A 96 9.33 6.44 -9.46
CA HIS A 96 8.59 7.41 -8.65
C HIS A 96 9.31 7.68 -7.32
N THR A 97 9.75 6.62 -6.64
CA THR A 97 10.51 6.71 -5.39
C THR A 97 11.82 7.48 -5.59
N ARG A 98 12.58 7.17 -6.66
CA ARG A 98 13.80 7.91 -7.02
C ARG A 98 13.51 9.41 -7.22
N ARG A 99 12.42 9.77 -7.90
CA ARG A 99 12.02 11.18 -8.09
C ARG A 99 11.68 11.86 -6.76
N LEU A 100 10.95 11.19 -5.86
CA LEU A 100 10.62 11.73 -4.54
C LEU A 100 11.88 11.99 -3.71
N THR A 101 12.82 11.04 -3.70
CA THR A 101 14.10 11.19 -2.99
C THR A 101 14.95 12.29 -3.59
N SER A 102 15.09 12.35 -4.91
CA SER A 102 15.80 13.44 -5.59
C SER A 102 15.18 14.80 -5.31
N ASN A 103 13.85 14.91 -5.29
CA ASN A 103 13.17 16.17 -5.00
C ASN A 103 13.34 16.62 -3.54
N ARG A 104 13.37 15.67 -2.58
CA ARG A 104 13.70 15.95 -1.18
C ARG A 104 15.12 16.48 -1.01
N LEU A 105 16.08 15.91 -1.73
CA LEU A 105 17.47 16.37 -1.72
C LEU A 105 17.59 17.76 -2.39
N ASN A 106 16.88 17.99 -3.50
CA ASN A 106 16.91 19.28 -4.20
C ASN A 106 16.26 20.42 -3.38
N GLY A 107 15.35 20.12 -2.45
CA GLY A 107 14.81 21.10 -1.50
C GLY A 107 15.75 21.43 -0.33
N LEU A 108 16.75 20.60 -0.07
CA LEU A 108 17.74 20.78 1.00
C LEU A 108 19.10 21.27 0.48
N MET A 109 19.33 21.21 -0.83
CA MET A 109 20.49 21.82 -1.47
C MET A 109 20.14 23.26 -1.85
N PRO A 110 20.91 24.28 -1.40
CA PRO A 110 20.77 25.61 -1.97
C PRO A 110 21.08 25.46 -3.46
N THR A 111 20.08 25.75 -4.30
CA THR A 111 20.27 25.88 -5.74
C THR A 111 21.37 26.91 -5.96
N GLU A 112 22.54 26.46 -6.41
CA GLU A 112 23.57 27.36 -6.93
C GLU A 112 22.98 28.08 -8.14
N ILE A 113 22.46 29.28 -7.89
CA ILE A 113 22.06 30.23 -8.91
C ILE A 113 23.36 30.75 -9.55
N ARG A 114 23.92 30.00 -10.51
CA ARG A 114 25.03 30.51 -11.32
C ARG A 114 24.50 31.43 -12.40
N ALA A 115 24.34 32.71 -12.06
CA ALA A 115 24.68 33.83 -12.94
C ALA A 115 24.67 35.20 -12.20
N LYS A 116 25.90 35.68 -11.99
CA LYS A 116 26.35 37.09 -11.81
C LYS A 116 26.05 37.81 -10.49
N ASP A 117 27.15 38.06 -9.78
CA ASP A 117 27.37 39.11 -8.77
C ASP A 117 26.35 39.25 -7.65
N LYS A 118 26.62 38.54 -6.54
CA LYS A 118 26.87 39.10 -5.19
C LYS A 118 26.74 37.99 -4.14
N MET A 119 27.80 37.77 -3.36
CA MET A 119 27.80 36.91 -2.17
C MET A 119 26.97 37.56 -1.06
N TYR A 120 26.20 36.76 -0.32
CA TYR A 120 26.12 36.86 1.15
C TYR A 120 25.92 35.49 1.79
N LEU A 121 26.91 35.04 2.56
CA LEU A 121 26.71 33.99 3.56
C LEU A 121 26.05 34.63 4.79
N VAL A 122 24.75 34.41 4.99
CA VAL A 122 24.10 34.73 6.27
C VAL A 122 23.79 33.43 7.00
N ARG A 123 24.75 32.99 7.82
CA ARG A 123 24.47 32.03 8.89
C ARG A 123 23.69 32.80 9.97
N LYS A 124 22.40 32.57 10.13
CA LYS A 124 21.67 33.06 11.32
C LYS A 124 22.07 32.19 12.51
N ALA A 125 23.17 32.54 13.15
CA ALA A 125 23.47 32.06 14.49
C ALA A 125 22.31 32.49 15.41
N SER A 126 21.64 31.53 16.04
CA SER A 126 20.78 31.82 17.18
C SER A 126 21.70 32.24 18.34
N SER A 127 21.88 33.54 18.50
CA SER A 127 22.39 34.11 19.75
C SER A 127 21.23 34.83 20.42
N ARG A 128 20.35 34.09 21.12
CA ARG A 128 19.54 34.70 22.17
C ARG A 128 20.43 34.84 23.39
N LYS A 129 21.16 35.95 23.40
CA LYS A 129 21.70 36.58 24.60
C LYS A 129 20.50 36.90 25.49
N VAL A 130 20.29 36.10 26.53
CA VAL A 130 19.35 36.46 27.61
C VAL A 130 20.01 37.62 28.34
N GLN A 131 19.51 38.83 28.14
CA GLN A 131 19.86 39.98 28.96
C GLN A 131 18.80 40.14 30.04
N PHE A 132 19.27 40.18 31.28
CA PHE A 132 18.54 40.53 32.49
C PHE A 132 18.06 41.98 32.44
N LEU A 133 16.91 42.26 33.05
CA LEU A 133 16.62 43.59 33.60
C LEU A 133 15.85 43.42 34.93
N LEU A 134 16.37 44.18 35.90
CA LEU A 134 16.10 44.33 37.32
C LEU A 134 14.63 44.34 37.75
#